data_AF-E0NEF8-F1
#
_entry.id   AF-E0NEF8-F1
#
_cell.length_a   1.000
_cell.length_b   1.000
_cell.length_c   1.000
_cell.angle_alpha   90.00
_cell.angle_beta   90.00
_cell.angle_gamma   90.00
#
_symmetry.space_group_name_H-M   'P 1'
#
loop_
_entity.id
_entity.type
_entity.pdbx_description
1 polymer ?
#
loop_
_entity_poly.entity_id
_entity_poly.type
_entity_poly.pdbx_seq_one_letter_code
_entity_poly.pdbx_strand_id
1 'polypeptide(L)' 'MKSLRITLPLAVAVILVVATEFFHLSGAPLVISWVVGFLFSMITTTVIEVRLRMKKFVEEQKKEAAKKREEQ' A
#
# COMPACT_ATOMS: atom_id res chain seq x y z
N MET A 1 0.52 12.25 -0.17
CA MET A 1 0.78 11.14 0.78
C MET A 1 -0.39 10.82 1.71
N LYS A 2 -1.23 11.80 2.12
CA LYS A 2 -2.42 11.52 2.95
C LYS A 2 -3.51 10.70 2.24
N SER A 3 -3.87 11.07 1.01
CA SER A 3 -4.95 10.38 0.28
C SER A 3 -4.66 8.89 0.05
N LEU A 4 -3.46 8.55 -0.45
CA LEU A 4 -3.10 7.15 -0.75
C LEU A 4 -3.11 6.24 0.48
N ARG A 5 -2.76 6.79 1.67
CA ARG A 5 -2.79 6.07 2.95
C ARG A 5 -4.21 5.79 3.45
N ILE A 6 -5.22 6.49 2.93
CA ILE A 6 -6.63 6.33 3.30
C ILE A 6 -7.36 5.51 2.23
N THR A 7 -7.14 5.83 0.95
CA THR A 7 -7.82 5.18 -0.18
C THR A 7 -7.48 3.69 -0.26
N LEU A 8 -6.22 3.29 -0.01
CA LEU A 8 -5.81 1.89 -0.10
C LEU A 8 -6.48 1.00 0.99
N PRO A 9 -6.39 1.32 2.29
CA PRO A 9 -7.08 0.52 3.29
C PRO A 9 -8.61 0.57 3.14
N LEU A 10 -9.17 1.70 2.69
CA LEU A 10 -10.60 1.79 2.40
C LEU A 10 -11.03 0.84 1.26
N ALA A 11 -10.28 0.80 0.15
CA ALA A 11 -10.56 -0.11 -0.96
C ALA A 11 -10.47 -1.58 -0.54
N VAL A 12 -9.44 -1.94 0.25
CA VAL A 12 -9.28 -3.30 0.78
C VAL A 12 -10.44 -3.66 1.70
N ALA A 13 -10.88 -2.74 2.58
CA ALA A 13 -12.00 -2.96 3.47
C ALA A 13 -13.32 -3.19 2.71
N VAL A 14 -13.60 -2.39 1.68
CA VAL A 14 -14.79 -2.57 0.83
C VAL A 14 -14.78 -3.94 0.14
N ILE A 15 -13.65 -4.35 -0.44
CA ILE A 15 -13.52 -5.66 -1.10
C ILE A 15 -13.75 -6.80 -0.10
N LEU A 16 -13.18 -6.70 1.10
CA LEU A 16 -13.38 -7.69 2.16
C LEU A 16 -14.84 -7.81 2.57
N VAL A 17 -15.52 -6.68 2.82
CA VAL A 17 -16.93 -6.68 3.21
C VAL A 17 -17.78 -7.36 2.14
N VAL A 18 -17.63 -6.94 0.88
CA VAL A 18 -18.37 -7.53 -0.25
C VAL A 18 -18.09 -9.03 -0.39
N ALA A 19 -16.84 -9.45 -0.26
CA ALA A 19 -16.49 -10.87 -0.30
C ALA A 19 -17.12 -11.63 0.88
N THR A 20 -17.05 -11.11 2.10
CA THR A 20 -17.60 -11.78 3.29
C THR A 20 -19.11 -11.94 3.22
N GLU A 21 -19.84 -10.94 2.70
CA GLU A 21 -21.28 -11.04 2.47
C GLU A 21 -21.62 -12.02 1.34
N PHE A 22 -20.90 -11.96 0.22
CA PHE A 22 -21.16 -12.86 -0.92
C PHE A 22 -20.97 -14.34 -0.54
N PHE A 23 -19.90 -14.65 0.18
CA PHE A 23 -19.60 -16.01 0.63
C PHE A 23 -20.35 -16.43 1.90
N HIS A 24 -21.22 -15.57 2.46
CA HIS A 24 -21.98 -15.82 3.69
C HIS A 24 -21.09 -16.36 4.82
N LEU A 25 -19.88 -15.81 4.92
CA LEU A 25 -18.90 -16.28 5.89
C LEU A 25 -19.37 -15.88 7.29
N SER A 26 -19.52 -16.87 8.18
CA SER A 26 -19.88 -16.68 9.57
C SER A 26 -18.91 -17.42 10.48
N GLY A 27 -18.81 -17.01 11.75
CA GLY A 27 -17.94 -17.67 12.74
C GLY A 27 -16.46 -17.62 12.38
N ALA A 28 -15.75 -18.75 12.48
CA ALA A 28 -14.31 -18.82 12.29
C ALA A 28 -13.82 -18.39 10.88
N PRO A 29 -14.45 -18.80 9.77
CA PRO A 29 -14.11 -18.33 8.42
C PRO A 29 -14.15 -16.81 8.26
N LEU A 30 -15.09 -16.12 8.92
CA LEU A 30 -15.20 -14.67 8.91
C LEU A 30 -13.96 -14.05 9.55
N VAL A 31 -13.63 -14.48 10.77
CA VAL A 31 -12.46 -13.97 11.52
C VAL A 31 -11.16 -14.18 10.73
N ILE A 32 -10.98 -15.35 10.12
CA ILE A 32 -9.79 -15.65 9.30
C ILE A 32 -9.72 -14.71 8.09
N SER A 33 -10.84 -14.50 7.39
CA SER A 33 -10.90 -13.58 6.24
C SER A 33 -10.48 -12.16 6.62
N TRP A 34 -10.98 -11.65 7.75
CA TRP A 34 -10.61 -10.34 8.28
C TRP A 34 -9.13 -10.23 8.65
N VAL A 35 -8.57 -11.24 9.32
CA VAL A 35 -7.14 -11.27 9.67
C VAL A 35 -6.27 -11.30 8.43
N VAL A 36 -6.59 -12.14 7.45
CA VAL A 36 -5.86 -12.22 6.17
C VAL A 36 -5.94 -10.88 5.44
N GLY A 37 -7.13 -10.29 5.37
CA GLY A 37 -7.36 -8.99 4.76
C GLY A 37 -6.56 -7.86 5.42
N PHE A 38 -6.52 -7.86 6.75
CA PHE A 38 -5.74 -6.89 7.53
C PHE A 38 -4.23 -7.02 7.28
N LEU A 39 -3.70 -8.24 7.35
CA LEU A 39 -2.28 -8.52 7.07
C LEU A 39 -1.93 -8.14 5.63
N PHE A 40 -2.79 -8.46 4.67
CA PHE A 40 -2.60 -8.08 3.28
C PHE A 40 -2.49 -6.56 3.12
N SER A 41 -3.36 -5.79 3.77
CA SER A 41 -3.34 -4.32 3.77
C SER A 41 -2.05 -3.75 4.35
N MET A 42 -1.57 -4.30 5.48
CA MET A 42 -0.29 -3.88 6.07
C MET A 42 0.89 -4.13 5.13
N ILE A 43 0.93 -5.31 4.50
CA ILE A 43 2.00 -5.69 3.57
C ILE A 43 1.98 -4.76 2.36
N THR A 44 0.82 -4.58 1.71
CA THR A 44 0.73 -3.70 0.52
C THR A 44 1.10 -2.26 0.86
N THR A 45 0.65 -1.74 2.01
CA THR A 45 1.01 -0.39 2.46
C THR A 45 2.53 -0.26 2.66
N THR A 46 3.16 -1.24 3.31
CA THR A 46 4.61 -1.26 3.54
C THR A 46 5.38 -1.31 2.22
N VAL A 47 4.99 -2.19 1.30
CA VAL A 47 5.62 -2.31 -0.03
C VAL A 47 5.51 -1.00 -0.81
N ILE A 48 4.35 -0.35 -0.79
CA ILE A 48 4.13 0.93 -1.46
C ILE A 48 5.01 2.02 -0.84
N GLU A 49 5.10 2.08 0.49
CA GLU A 49 5.92 3.06 1.18
C GLU A 49 7.42 2.88 0.86
N VAL A 50 7.92 1.65 0.85
CA VAL A 50 9.30 1.33 0.44
C VAL A 50 9.56 1.74 -1.01
N ARG A 51 8.65 1.39 -1.94
CA ARG A 51 8.76 1.77 -3.36
C ARG A 51 8.78 3.28 -3.55
N LEU A 52 7.96 4.02 -2.81
CA LEU A 52 7.92 5.49 -2.87
C LEU A 52 9.19 6.12 -2.33
N ARG A 53 9.73 5.61 -1.21
CA ARG A 53 11.02 6.06 -0.65
C ARG A 53 12.16 5.80 -1.64
N MET A 54 12.18 4.63 -2.26
CA MET A 54 13.21 4.28 -3.24
C MET A 54 13.12 5.12 -4.51
N LYS A 55 11.91 5.42 -5.00
CA LYS A 55 11.72 6.36 -6.11
C LYS A 55 12.24 7.76 -5.79
N LYS A 56 11.93 8.29 -4.61
CA LYS A 56 12.44 9.60 -4.17
C LYS A 56 13.96 9.63 -4.11
N PHE A 57 14.57 8.59 -3.53
CA PHE A 57 16.02 8.48 -3.45
C PHE A 57 16.69 8.45 -4.83
N VAL A 58 16.12 7.70 -5.79
CA VAL A 58 16.61 7.67 -7.17
C VAL A 58 16.42 9.02 -7.87
N GLU A 59 15.33 9.72 -7.61
CA GLU A 59 15.06 11.03 -8.20
C GLU A 59 16.01 12.10 -7.65
N GLU A 60 16.34 12.06 -6.36
CA GLU A 60 17.33 12.92 -5.72
C GLU A 60 18.74 12.65 -6.26
N GLN A 61 19.15 11.39 -6.39
CA GLN A 61 20.42 10.99 -7.03
C GLN A 61 20.54 11.52 -8.47
N LYS A 62 19.45 11.44 -9.25
CA LYS A 62 19.43 11.99 -10.61
C LYS A 62 19.57 13.51 -10.63
N LYS A 63 18.95 14.22 -9.68
CA LYS A 63 19.04 15.68 -9.57
C LYS A 63 20.44 16.13 -9.15
N GLU A 64 21.08 15.43 -8.21
CA GLU A 64 22.48 15.71 -7.83
C GLU A 64 23.47 15.44 -8.98
N ALA A 65 23.28 14.35 -9.73
CA ALA A 65 24.11 14.04 -10.88
C ALA A 65 23.95 15.05 -12.03
N ALA A 66 22.73 15.58 -12.22
CA ALA A 66 22.48 16.64 -13.19
C ALA A 66 23.14 17.97 -12.78
N LYS A 67 23.03 18.37 -11.51
CA LYS A 67 23.70 19.58 -11.00
C LYS A 67 25.23 19.52 -11.16
N LYS A 68 25.86 18.38 -10.86
CA LYS A 68 27.32 18.22 -11.02
C LYS A 68 27.80 18.31 -12.48
N ARG A 69 26.91 18.08 -13.46
CA ARG A 69 27.20 18.25 -14.90
C ARG A 69 27.02 19.69 -15.38
N GLU A 70 26.21 20.48 -14.69
CA GLU A 70 26.02 21.91 -15.00
C GLU A 70 27.10 22.79 -14.34
N GLU A 71 27.78 22.27 -13.31
CA GLU A 71 28.91 22.93 -12.62
C GLU A 71 30.29 22.60 -13.22
N GLN A 72 30.37 21.76 -14.26
CA GLN A 72 31.58 21.48 -15.06
C GLN A 72 31.52 22.17 -16.42
#